data_AF-A0AAW1E150-F1
#
_entry.id   AF-A0AAW1E150-F1
#
_cell.length_a   1.000
_cell.length_b   1.000
_cell.length_c   1.000
_cell.angle_alpha   90.00
_cell.angle_beta   90.00
_cell.angle_gamma   90.00
#
_symmetry.space_group_name_H-M   'P 1'
#
loop_
_entity.id
_entity.type
_entity.pdbx_description
1 polymer ?
#
loop_
_entity_poly.entity_id
_entity_poly.type
_entity_poly.pdbx_seq_one_letter_code
_entity_poly.pdbx_strand_id
1 'polypeptide(L)'
;MDRLGLSPEDHQRRFREARLGPEDRPFAYAQWLKDAGTRWLQPEGPGDTQEAIEKVVLEQFVGGAAGSNIGMGPIPPPYETGGRHHPG
;
A
#
# COMPACT_ATOMS: atom_id res chain seq x y z
N MET A 1 14.65 9.20 12.68
CA MET A 1 14.25 10.58 12.32
C MET A 1 15.32 11.18 11.44
N ASP A 2 14.95 11.76 10.30
CA ASP A 2 15.91 12.38 9.38
C ASP A 2 16.40 13.75 9.89
N ARG A 3 17.25 14.43 9.10
CA ARG A 3 17.75 15.79 9.40
C ARG A 3 16.65 16.84 9.54
N LEU A 4 15.43 16.57 9.08
CA LEU A 4 14.26 17.44 9.18
C LEU A 4 13.32 17.03 10.32
N GLY A 5 13.70 16.01 11.12
CA GLY A 5 12.89 15.49 12.22
C GLY A 5 11.72 14.61 11.76
N LEU A 6 11.69 14.19 10.49
CA LEU A 6 10.61 13.40 9.93
C LEU A 6 10.88 11.90 10.10
N SER A 7 9.82 11.14 10.37
CA SER A 7 9.88 9.68 10.38
C SER A 7 9.76 9.11 8.96
N PRO A 8 10.15 7.85 8.73
CA PRO A 8 9.91 7.18 7.46
C PRO A 8 8.44 7.18 7.04
N GLU A 9 7.52 7.07 8.00
CA GLU A 9 6.06 7.10 7.79
C GLU A 9 5.57 8.50 7.37
N ASP A 10 6.22 9.58 7.84
CA ASP A 10 5.91 10.93 7.35
C ASP A 10 6.32 11.11 5.89
N HIS A 11 7.47 10.54 5.48
CA HIS A 11 7.90 10.53 4.09
C HIS A 11 6.99 9.67 3.21
N GLN A 12 6.51 8.54 3.74
CA GLN A 12 5.50 7.71 3.09
C GLN A 12 4.21 8.49 2.81
N ARG A 13 3.66 9.14 3.85
CA ARG A 13 2.43 9.93 3.73
C ARG A 13 2.58 11.00 2.66
N ARG A 14 3.68 11.77 2.70
CA ARG A 14 4.00 12.78 1.68
C ARG A 14 4.12 12.19 0.28
N PHE A 15 4.82 11.07 0.13
CA PHE A 15 4.99 10.38 -1.15
C PHE A 15 3.63 9.96 -1.76
N ARG A 16 2.71 9.45 -0.93
CA ARG A 16 1.37 9.01 -1.37
C ARG A 16 0.39 10.15 -1.63
N GLU A 17 0.46 11.21 -0.82
CA GLU A 17 -0.37 12.42 -0.94
C GLU A 17 0.08 13.34 -2.08
N ALA A 18 1.30 13.14 -2.59
CA ALA A 18 1.85 13.91 -3.69
C ALA A 18 0.94 13.89 -4.92
N ARG A 19 0.70 15.07 -5.48
CA ARG A 19 -0.03 15.27 -6.73
C ARG A 19 0.76 16.24 -7.57
N LEU A 20 0.95 15.90 -8.84
CA LEU A 20 1.51 16.81 -9.82
C LEU A 20 0.41 17.78 -10.26
N GLY A 21 0.57 19.06 -9.93
CA GLY A 21 -0.28 20.13 -10.40
C GLY A 21 0.04 20.57 -11.84
N PRO A 22 -0.86 21.31 -12.49
CA PRO A 22 -0.66 21.79 -13.86
C PRO A 22 0.52 22.77 -14.02
N GLU A 23 0.89 23.47 -12.94
CA GLU A 23 2.01 24.44 -12.93
C GLU A 23 3.34 23.81 -12.48
N ASP A 24 3.33 22.53 -12.08
CA ASP A 24 4.52 21.87 -11.56
C ASP A 24 5.47 21.44 -12.68
N ARG A 25 6.77 21.52 -12.40
CA ARG A 25 7.80 21.04 -13.31
C ARG A 25 7.93 19.51 -13.18
N PRO A 26 7.62 18.71 -14.23
CA PRO A 26 7.57 17.25 -14.11
C PRO A 26 8.88 16.62 -13.63
N PHE A 27 10.02 17.16 -14.08
CA PHE A 27 11.32 16.65 -13.67
C PHE A 27 11.63 16.93 -12.19
N ALA A 28 11.35 18.15 -11.72
CA ALA A 28 11.54 18.50 -10.31
C ALA A 28 10.61 17.68 -9.41
N TYR A 29 9.38 17.43 -9.86
CA TYR A 29 8.43 16.56 -9.18
C TYR A 29 8.92 15.11 -9.12
N ALA A 30 9.45 14.57 -10.22
CA ALA A 30 10.02 13.22 -10.25
C ALA A 30 11.23 13.08 -9.32
N GLN A 31 12.10 14.09 -9.27
CA GLN A 31 13.23 14.11 -8.32
C GLN A 31 12.74 14.15 -6.87
N TRP A 32 11.76 15.00 -6.57
CA TRP A 32 11.19 15.08 -5.24
C TRP A 32 10.51 13.75 -4.82
N LEU A 33 9.78 13.09 -5.73
CA LEU A 33 9.18 11.78 -5.50
C LEU A 33 10.25 10.72 -5.21
N LYS A 34 11.34 10.72 -5.97
CA LYS A 34 12.47 9.81 -5.76
C LYS A 34 13.10 10.02 -4.40
N ASP A 35 13.30 11.26 -3.98
CA ASP A 35 13.88 11.59 -2.68
C ASP A 35 12.96 11.18 -1.53
N ALA A 36 11.66 11.49 -1.63
CA ALA A 36 10.66 11.09 -0.65
C ALA A 36 10.55 9.56 -0.54
N GLY A 37 10.50 8.86 -1.68
CA GLY A 37 10.49 7.39 -1.73
C GLY A 37 11.75 6.78 -1.14
N THR A 38 12.92 7.35 -1.40
CA THR A 38 14.19 6.86 -0.84
C THR A 38 14.26 7.05 0.68
N ARG A 39 13.74 8.18 1.20
CA ARG A 39 13.69 8.45 2.64
C ARG A 39 12.64 7.61 3.38
N TRP A 40 11.57 7.21 2.69
CA TRP A 40 10.60 6.26 3.21
C TRP A 40 11.14 4.84 3.21
N LEU A 41 11.64 4.37 2.06
CA LEU A 41 12.05 2.99 1.87
C LEU A 41 13.40 2.67 2.50
N GLN A 42 14.24 3.68 2.76
CA GLN A 42 15.53 3.58 3.44
C GLN A 42 16.39 2.37 3.03
N PRO A 43 16.60 2.10 1.73
CA PRO A 43 17.33 0.91 1.31
C PRO A 43 18.75 0.89 1.91
N GLU A 44 19.18 -0.25 2.46
CA GLU A 44 20.49 -0.37 3.11
C GLU A 44 21.67 -0.17 2.13
N GLY A 45 21.43 -0.33 0.83
CA GLY A 45 22.42 -0.06 -0.21
C GLY A 45 21.87 -0.07 -1.63
N PRO A 46 22.71 0.26 -2.64
CA PRO A 46 22.35 0.17 -4.04
C PRO A 46 21.94 -1.27 -4.41
N GLY A 47 20.69 -1.44 -4.83
CA GLY A 47 20.15 -2.74 -5.26
C GLY A 47 19.50 -3.57 -4.16
N ASP A 48 19.52 -3.12 -2.90
CA ASP A 48 18.73 -3.76 -1.86
C ASP A 48 17.24 -3.45 -2.06
N THR A 49 16.53 -4.44 -2.59
CA THR A 49 15.13 -4.35 -3.00
C THR A 49 14.21 -5.05 -2.00
N GLN A 50 14.75 -5.95 -1.16
CA GLN A 50 13.94 -6.80 -0.31
C GLN A 50 13.29 -6.00 0.82
N GLU A 51 14.05 -5.14 1.50
CA GLU A 51 13.50 -4.28 2.57
C GLU A 51 12.46 -3.30 2.01
N ALA A 52 12.68 -2.79 0.80
CA ALA A 52 11.74 -1.92 0.11
C ALA A 52 10.43 -2.65 -0.22
N ILE A 53 10.51 -3.91 -0.68
CA ILE A 53 9.33 -4.75 -0.93
C ILE A 53 8.56 -4.98 0.37
N GLU A 54 9.23 -5.33 1.46
CA GLU A 54 8.58 -5.61 2.75
C GLU A 54 7.82 -4.38 3.29
N LYS A 55 8.40 -3.18 3.18
CA LYS A 55 7.73 -1.93 3.59
C LYS A 55 6.49 -1.64 2.74
N VAL A 56 6.56 -1.89 1.43
CA VAL A 56 5.39 -1.73 0.53
C VAL A 56 4.32 -2.78 0.85
N VAL A 57 4.70 -4.04 1.09
CA VAL A 57 3.76 -5.10 1.47
C VAL A 57 3.05 -4.77 2.79
N LEU A 58 3.79 -4.28 3.79
CA LEU A 58 3.22 -3.86 5.07
C LEU A 58 2.23 -2.70 4.92
N GLU A 59 2.58 -1.68 4.14
CA GLU A 59 1.66 -0.58 3.81
C GLU A 59 0.37 -1.09 3.19
N GLN A 60 0.46 -1.92 2.14
CA GLN A 60 -0.71 -2.43 1.43
C GLN A 60 -1.55 -3.34 2.32
N PHE A 61 -0.92 -4.11 3.20
CA PHE A 61 -1.61 -4.95 4.18
C PHE A 61 -2.41 -4.10 5.18
N VAL A 62 -1.80 -3.07 5.78
CA VAL A 62 -2.49 -2.17 6.73
C VAL A 62 -3.59 -1.37 6.03
N GLY A 63 -3.32 -0.87 4.81
CA GLY A 63 -4.31 -0.17 4.00
C GLY A 63 -5.49 -1.06 3.59
N GLY A 64 -5.24 -2.34 3.29
CA GLY A 64 -6.28 -3.33 3.01
C GLY A 64 -7.03 -3.81 4.25
N ALA A 65 -6.40 -3.82 5.42
CA ALA A 65 -7.04 -4.14 6.69
C ALA A 65 -8.01 -3.04 7.15
N ALA A 66 -7.69 -1.76 6.90
CA ALA A 66 -8.61 -0.64 7.10
C ALA A 66 -9.60 -0.46 5.93
N GLY A 67 -9.22 -0.94 4.75
CA GLY A 67 -10.00 -0.91 3.51
C GLY A 67 -10.66 -2.23 3.17
N SER A 68 -11.05 -3.05 4.16
CA SER A 68 -11.89 -4.25 3.96
C SER A 68 -13.33 -3.87 3.58
N ASN A 69 -13.45 -3.15 2.47
CA ASN A 69 -14.28 -3.57 1.36
C ASN A 69 -13.34 -4.07 0.23
N ILE A 70 -12.44 -5.01 0.54
CA ILE A 70 -11.94 -5.95 -0.46
C ILE A 70 -13.20 -6.68 -0.90
N GLY A 71 -13.52 -6.63 -2.19
CA GLY A 71 -14.70 -7.25 -2.80
C GLY A 71 -14.69 -8.78 -2.74
N MET A 72 -14.49 -9.36 -1.56
CA MET A 72 -14.98 -10.67 -1.24
C MET A 72 -16.44 -10.46 -0.87
N GLY A 73 -17.31 -10.58 -1.87
CA GLY A 73 -18.74 -10.76 -1.61
C GLY A 73 -18.95 -11.87 -0.56
N PRO A 74 -20.08 -11.86 0.17
CA PRO A 74 -20.36 -12.86 1.19
C PRO A 74 -20.07 -14.25 0.63
N ILE A 75 -19.25 -15.03 1.35
CA ILE A 75 -19.00 -16.44 1.03
C ILE A 75 -20.39 -17.06 0.87
N PRO A 76 -20.77 -17.56 -0.32
CA PRO A 76 -22.05 -18.21 -0.46
C PRO A 76 -22.08 -19.36 0.55
N PRO A 77 -23.19 -19.55 1.28
CA PRO A 77 -23.31 -20.69 2.18
C PRO A 77 -22.98 -21.95 1.36
N PRO A 78 -22.28 -22.95 1.96
CA PRO A 78 -22.13 -24.23 1.29
C PRO A 78 -23.55 -24.64 0.91
N TYR A 79 -23.77 -24.86 -0.39
CA TYR A 79 -25.05 -25.34 -0.89
C TYR A 79 -25.45 -26.47 0.05
N GLU A 80 -26.53 -26.28 0.80
CA GLU A 80 -27.14 -27.40 1.48
C GLU A 80 -27.45 -28.36 0.35
N THR A 81 -26.68 -29.44 0.27
CA THR A 81 -26.98 -30.56 -0.60
C THR A 81 -28.36 -30.97 -0.14
N GLY A 82 -29.36 -30.56 -0.91
CA GLY A 82 -30.76 -30.71 -0.57
C GLY A 82 -31.03 -32.17 -0.35
N GLY A 83 -30.94 -32.60 0.91
CA GLY A 83 -31.49 -33.82 1.43
C GLY A 83 -33.00 -33.67 1.41
N ARG A 84 -33.60 -33.66 0.22
CA ARG A 84 -34.99 -34.05 0.08
C ARG A 84 -35.03 -35.58 0.09
N HIS A 85 -35.01 -36.10 1.31
CA HIS A 85 -35.78 -37.29 1.64
C HIS A 85 -37.20 -37.08 1.10
N HIS A 86 -37.61 -37.91 0.15
CA HIS A 86 -39.00 -38.06 -0.22
C HIS A 86 -39.53 -39.25 0.59
N PRO A 87 -40.44 -39.05 1.56
CA PRO A 87 -41.26 -40.13 2.08
C PRO A 87 -42.64 -40.08 1.43
N GLY A 88 -43.17 -41.24 1.07
CA GLY A 88 -44.56 -41.43 0.61
C GLY A 88 -44.65 -42.14 -0.72
#